data_AF-A0A1M4U8E0-F1
#
_entry.id   AF-A0A1M4U8E0-F1
#
_cell.length_a   1.000
_cell.length_b   1.000
_cell.length_c   1.000
_cell.angle_alpha   90.00
_cell.angle_beta   90.00
_cell.angle_gamma   90.00
#
_symmetry.space_group_name_H-M   'P 1'
#
loop_
_entity.id
_entity.type
_entity.pdbx_description
1 polymer ?
#
loop_
_entity_poly.entity_id
_entity_poly.type
_entity_poly.pdbx_seq_one_letter_code
_entity_poly.pdbx_strand_id
1 'polypeptide(L)'
;MQTVPDIEDKIEALYLFMESNLSGRYAEDWTYMLDPEIVFHLNSLSKEECENLVLRIWDWDADILICLADPFIGDYYSHLDGGFLYCKLFLVIENFGDLEYLYDNLPHAVSRINAGTQPLSFYVDLENKAIETFKVKESYGIDCIREKFDRERKLQQEKS
;
A
#
# COMPACT_ATOMS: atom_id res chain seq x y z
N MET A 1 20.92 -5.28 -11.85
CA MET A 1 19.52 -4.88 -11.69
C MET A 1 18.84 -5.12 -13.03
N GLN A 2 17.71 -5.82 -13.05
CA GLN A 2 16.95 -5.97 -14.29
C GLN A 2 16.20 -4.66 -14.58
N THR A 3 15.61 -4.53 -15.77
CA THR A 3 14.71 -3.41 -16.15
C THR A 3 13.31 -3.97 -16.36
N VAL A 4 12.28 -3.13 -16.27
CA VAL A 4 10.92 -3.56 -16.57
C VAL A 4 10.86 -4.05 -18.03
N PRO A 5 10.33 -5.26 -18.30
CA PRO A 5 10.26 -5.77 -19.66
C PRO A 5 9.26 -4.98 -20.51
N ASP A 6 9.59 -4.79 -21.79
CA ASP A 6 8.73 -4.12 -22.76
C ASP A 6 7.66 -5.09 -23.28
N ILE A 7 6.56 -5.23 -22.52
CA ILE A 7 5.38 -6.03 -22.89
C ILE A 7 4.11 -5.18 -22.82
N GLU A 8 3.11 -5.53 -23.63
CA GLU A 8 1.87 -4.74 -23.79
C GLU A 8 1.08 -4.61 -22.48
N ASP A 9 0.98 -5.69 -21.71
CA ASP A 9 0.39 -5.65 -20.37
C ASP A 9 1.40 -5.09 -19.37
N LYS A 10 1.31 -3.79 -19.12
CA LYS A 10 2.19 -3.10 -18.16
C LYS A 10 2.07 -3.64 -16.73
N ILE A 11 0.92 -4.16 -16.31
CA ILE A 11 0.76 -4.68 -14.95
C ILE A 11 1.54 -6.00 -14.83
N GLU A 12 1.44 -6.85 -15.85
CA GLU A 12 2.26 -8.06 -15.96
C GLU A 12 3.75 -7.72 -16.04
N ALA A 13 4.11 -6.64 -16.76
CA ALA A 13 5.49 -6.20 -16.86
C ALA A 13 6.07 -5.86 -15.49
N LEU A 14 5.29 -5.16 -14.67
CA LEU A 14 5.67 -4.81 -13.30
C LEU A 14 5.82 -6.05 -12.41
N TYR A 15 4.89 -7.00 -12.52
CA TYR A 15 4.97 -8.27 -11.79
C TYR A 15 6.28 -9.01 -12.10
N LEU A 16 6.54 -9.26 -13.38
CA LEU A 16 7.74 -9.98 -13.84
C LEU A 16 9.03 -9.26 -13.43
N PHE A 17 9.01 -7.92 -13.47
CA PHE A 17 10.13 -7.12 -13.00
C PHE A 17 10.44 -7.38 -11.52
N MET A 18 9.44 -7.31 -10.64
CA MET A 18 9.65 -7.53 -9.21
C MET A 18 10.05 -8.97 -8.92
N GLU A 19 9.34 -9.95 -9.51
CA GLU A 19 9.64 -11.38 -9.37
C GLU A 19 11.09 -11.71 -9.79
N SER A 20 11.56 -11.12 -10.88
CA SER A 20 12.92 -11.34 -11.40
C SER A 20 14.03 -10.76 -10.49
N ASN A 21 13.74 -9.68 -9.75
CA ASN A 21 14.70 -9.07 -8.84
C ASN A 21 14.68 -9.73 -7.46
N LEU A 22 13.51 -10.19 -6.98
CA LEU A 22 13.37 -10.98 -5.75
C LEU A 22 13.94 -12.40 -5.86
N SER A 23 13.95 -13.00 -7.04
CA SER A 23 14.61 -14.30 -7.28
C SER A 23 16.14 -14.18 -7.46
N GLY A 24 16.67 -12.96 -7.43
CA GLY A 24 18.07 -12.66 -7.70
C GLY A 24 18.98 -12.71 -6.47
N ARG A 25 20.28 -12.51 -6.71
CA ARG A 25 21.34 -12.52 -5.68
C ARG A 25 21.22 -11.40 -4.62
N TYR A 26 20.32 -10.44 -4.83
CA TYR A 26 20.15 -9.22 -4.02
C TYR A 26 18.71 -9.07 -3.52
N ALA A 27 17.98 -10.18 -3.38
CA ALA A 27 16.59 -10.18 -2.94
C ALA A 27 16.37 -9.46 -1.61
N GLU A 28 17.30 -9.62 -0.67
CA GLU A 28 17.27 -9.00 0.66
C GLU A 28 17.37 -7.46 0.59
N ASP A 29 18.05 -6.93 -0.45
CA ASP A 29 18.20 -5.47 -0.65
C ASP A 29 16.98 -4.84 -1.33
N TRP A 30 16.04 -5.64 -1.82
CA TRP A 30 14.85 -5.20 -2.57
C TRP A 30 13.60 -5.03 -1.71
N THR A 31 13.59 -5.62 -0.52
CA THR A 31 12.47 -5.50 0.40
C THR A 31 12.56 -4.13 1.09
N TYR A 32 11.51 -3.31 0.97
CA TYR A 32 11.45 -1.94 1.53
C TYR A 32 12.38 -0.91 0.87
N MET A 33 12.46 -0.93 -0.46
CA MET A 33 13.14 0.11 -1.22
C MET A 33 12.14 0.88 -2.09
N LEU A 34 12.23 2.21 -2.04
CA LEU A 34 11.64 3.06 -3.07
C LEU A 34 12.42 2.89 -4.39
N ASP A 35 12.07 1.85 -5.15
CA ASP A 35 12.69 1.59 -6.44
C ASP A 35 12.21 2.60 -7.50
N PRO A 36 13.12 3.40 -8.11
CA PRO A 36 12.74 4.40 -9.10
C PRO A 36 12.08 3.84 -10.35
N GLU A 37 12.40 2.60 -10.76
CA GLU A 37 11.79 1.95 -11.93
C GLU A 37 10.35 1.56 -11.61
N ILE A 38 10.06 1.06 -10.41
CA ILE A 38 8.67 0.81 -9.98
C ILE A 38 7.88 2.12 -9.99
N VAL A 39 8.42 3.18 -9.39
CA VAL A 39 7.76 4.49 -9.33
C VAL A 39 7.53 5.06 -10.73
N PHE A 40 8.53 4.98 -11.61
CA PHE A 40 8.40 5.42 -12.99
C PHE A 40 7.31 4.64 -13.74
N HIS A 41 7.32 3.32 -13.58
CA HIS A 41 6.36 2.44 -14.24
C HIS A 41 4.93 2.70 -13.77
N LEU A 42 4.70 2.81 -12.46
CA LEU A 42 3.40 3.16 -11.89
C LEU A 42 2.90 4.52 -12.38
N ASN A 43 3.79 5.49 -12.58
CA ASN A 43 3.44 6.81 -13.14
C ASN A 43 3.14 6.79 -14.64
N SER A 44 3.55 5.75 -15.35
CA SER A 44 3.27 5.56 -16.78
C SER A 44 1.91 4.93 -17.06
N LEU A 45 1.23 4.45 -16.01
CA LEU A 45 -0.09 3.85 -16.11
C LEU A 45 -1.15 4.94 -16.35
N SER A 46 -2.00 4.68 -17.34
CA SER A 46 -3.25 5.41 -17.52
C SER A 46 -4.19 5.14 -16.36
N LYS A 47 -5.25 5.95 -16.25
CA LYS A 47 -6.28 5.76 -15.23
C LYS A 47 -6.92 4.36 -15.28
N GLU A 48 -7.23 3.85 -16.46
CA GLU A 48 -7.80 2.50 -16.64
C GLU A 48 -6.80 1.41 -16.23
N GLU A 49 -5.53 1.57 -16.57
CA GLU A 49 -4.47 0.66 -16.12
C GLU A 49 -4.29 0.70 -14.60
N CYS A 50 -4.41 1.87 -13.96
CA CYS A 50 -4.40 1.99 -12.49
C CYS A 50 -5.60 1.28 -11.84
N GLU A 51 -6.80 1.43 -12.39
CA GLU A 51 -7.99 0.72 -11.91
C GLU A 51 -7.82 -0.80 -12.03
N ASN A 52 -7.26 -1.27 -13.16
CA ASN A 52 -6.93 -2.68 -13.37
C ASN A 52 -5.83 -3.18 -12.44
N LEU A 53 -4.80 -2.37 -12.15
CA LEU A 53 -3.74 -2.70 -11.21
C LEU A 53 -4.34 -2.98 -9.83
N VAL A 54 -5.17 -2.07 -9.32
CA VAL A 54 -5.79 -2.19 -7.99
C VAL A 54 -6.67 -3.45 -7.86
N LEU A 55 -7.19 -3.99 -8.97
CA LEU A 55 -7.94 -5.25 -8.94
C LEU A 55 -7.03 -6.48 -8.94
N ARG A 56 -5.89 -6.42 -9.63
CA ARG A 56 -5.02 -7.59 -9.90
C ARG A 56 -3.96 -7.83 -8.84
N ILE A 57 -3.40 -6.78 -8.24
CA ILE A 57 -2.22 -6.94 -7.38
C ILE A 57 -2.49 -7.82 -6.16
N TRP A 58 -3.73 -7.91 -5.67
CA TRP A 58 -4.05 -8.68 -4.47
C TRP A 58 -3.97 -10.20 -4.66
N ASP A 59 -3.86 -10.67 -5.90
CA ASP A 59 -3.62 -12.08 -6.22
C ASP A 59 -2.12 -12.41 -6.32
N TRP A 60 -1.23 -11.41 -6.15
CA TRP A 60 0.21 -11.62 -6.17
C TRP A 60 0.71 -12.18 -4.84
N ASP A 61 1.86 -12.85 -4.89
CA ASP A 61 2.51 -13.37 -3.70
C ASP A 61 2.88 -12.23 -2.73
N ALA A 62 2.81 -12.50 -1.42
CA ALA A 62 3.05 -11.52 -0.37
C ALA A 62 4.43 -10.84 -0.48
N ASP A 63 5.45 -11.61 -0.85
CA ASP A 63 6.83 -11.13 -1.03
C ASP A 63 6.94 -10.14 -2.20
N ILE A 64 6.10 -10.27 -3.23
CA ILE A 64 6.02 -9.33 -4.36
C ILE A 64 5.20 -8.10 -3.94
N LEU A 65 4.09 -8.32 -3.24
CA LEU A 65 3.21 -7.25 -2.77
C LEU A 65 3.94 -6.26 -1.85
N ILE A 66 4.80 -6.75 -0.96
CA ILE A 66 5.50 -5.89 0.00
C ILE A 66 6.49 -4.93 -0.68
N CYS A 67 7.02 -5.28 -1.87
CA CYS A 67 7.85 -4.36 -2.68
C CYS A 67 7.10 -3.10 -3.12
N LEU A 68 5.75 -3.11 -3.08
CA LEU A 68 4.94 -1.94 -3.41
C LEU A 68 4.72 -0.99 -2.22
N ALA A 69 5.15 -1.35 -1.00
CA ALA A 69 4.94 -0.52 0.19
C ALA A 69 5.53 0.89 0.03
N ASP A 70 6.83 1.00 -0.24
CA ASP A 70 7.50 2.29 -0.41
C ASP A 70 7.01 3.06 -1.64
N PRO A 71 6.84 2.41 -2.81
CA PRO A 71 6.16 3.04 -3.92
C PRO A 71 4.81 3.64 -3.50
N PHE A 72 3.93 2.89 -2.84
CA PHE A 72 2.59 3.36 -2.47
C PHE A 72 2.57 4.43 -1.39
N ILE A 73 3.56 4.48 -0.50
CA ILE A 73 3.58 5.52 0.52
C ILE A 73 3.96 6.90 -0.06
N GLY A 74 4.58 6.94 -1.24
CA GLY A 74 4.94 8.16 -1.94
C GLY A 74 3.75 8.93 -2.55
N ASP A 75 3.91 10.25 -2.76
CA ASP A 75 2.89 11.12 -3.39
C ASP A 75 3.06 11.24 -4.90
N TYR A 76 3.53 10.18 -5.56
CA TYR A 76 3.99 10.30 -6.93
C TYR A 76 2.86 10.18 -7.97
N TYR A 77 1.73 9.55 -7.63
CA TYR A 77 0.76 9.07 -8.60
C TYR A 77 -0.51 9.92 -8.68
N SER A 78 -0.91 10.30 -9.89
CA SER A 78 -2.13 11.10 -10.14
C SER A 78 -3.44 10.29 -10.08
N HIS A 79 -3.35 8.96 -10.18
CA HIS A 79 -4.50 8.07 -10.38
C HIS A 79 -4.60 6.92 -9.37
N LEU A 80 -3.67 6.84 -8.42
CA LEU A 80 -3.68 5.84 -7.35
C LEU A 80 -3.82 6.53 -6.00
N ASP A 81 -4.66 5.99 -5.13
CA ASP A 81 -4.70 6.36 -3.72
C ASP A 81 -3.64 5.55 -2.98
N GLY A 82 -2.39 6.02 -3.03
CA GLY A 82 -1.24 5.32 -2.45
C GLY A 82 -1.40 5.05 -0.95
N GLY A 83 -1.94 6.02 -0.20
CA GLY A 83 -2.24 5.86 1.23
C GLY A 83 -3.24 4.73 1.50
N PHE A 84 -4.30 4.63 0.69
CA PHE A 84 -5.24 3.52 0.76
C PHE A 84 -4.58 2.18 0.41
N LEU A 85 -3.80 2.12 -0.68
CA LEU A 85 -3.15 0.87 -1.12
C LEU A 85 -2.12 0.38 -0.10
N TYR A 86 -1.36 1.28 0.52
CA TYR A 86 -0.45 0.96 1.61
C TYR A 86 -1.20 0.38 2.81
N CYS A 87 -2.28 1.03 3.23
CA CYS A 87 -3.11 0.53 4.33
C CYS A 87 -3.75 -0.83 3.98
N LYS A 88 -4.06 -1.06 2.71
CA LYS A 88 -4.57 -2.35 2.23
C LYS A 88 -3.49 -3.44 2.27
N LEU A 89 -2.23 -3.13 1.95
CA LEU A 89 -1.09 -4.04 2.17
C LEU A 89 -1.02 -4.47 3.64
N PHE A 90 -1.07 -3.52 4.57
CA PHE A 90 -1.09 -3.84 6.01
C PHE A 90 -2.22 -4.81 6.37
N LEU A 91 -3.41 -4.64 5.80
CA LEU A 91 -4.55 -5.53 6.02
C LEU A 91 -4.39 -6.94 5.48
N VAL A 92 -3.59 -7.18 4.42
CA VAL A 92 -3.48 -8.49 3.77
C VAL A 92 -2.18 -9.24 4.06
N ILE A 93 -1.11 -8.54 4.41
CA ILE A 93 0.17 -9.17 4.76
C ILE A 93 0.09 -9.78 6.16
N GLU A 94 0.63 -10.99 6.33
CA GLU A 94 0.60 -11.75 7.59
C GLU A 94 1.99 -12.01 8.17
N ASN A 95 3.05 -11.81 7.38
CA ASN A 95 4.42 -11.91 7.87
C ASN A 95 4.69 -10.81 8.90
N PHE A 96 5.14 -11.20 10.09
CA PHE A 96 5.29 -10.28 11.21
C PHE A 96 6.38 -9.21 10.96
N GLY A 97 7.49 -9.55 10.30
CA GLY A 97 8.55 -8.57 10.01
C GLY A 97 8.08 -7.50 9.04
N ASP A 98 7.35 -7.91 7.99
CA ASP A 98 6.71 -6.98 7.07
C ASP A 98 5.64 -6.13 7.76
N LEU A 99 4.86 -6.73 8.67
CA LEU A 99 3.86 -6.01 9.45
C LEU A 99 4.47 -4.95 10.35
N GLU A 100 5.62 -5.22 11.00
CA GLU A 100 6.34 -4.21 11.80
C GLU A 100 6.72 -3.01 10.93
N TYR A 101 7.32 -3.27 9.75
CA TYR A 101 7.67 -2.22 8.80
C TYR A 101 6.46 -1.39 8.34
N LEU A 102 5.37 -2.07 7.97
CA LEU A 102 4.14 -1.42 7.52
C LEU A 102 3.49 -0.61 8.64
N TYR A 103 3.54 -1.11 9.88
CA TYR A 103 2.94 -0.46 11.02
C TYR A 103 3.65 0.84 11.40
N ASP A 104 4.98 0.86 11.38
CA ASP A 104 5.77 2.07 11.69
C ASP A 104 5.46 3.24 10.75
N ASN A 105 5.10 2.92 9.51
CA ASN A 105 4.76 3.86 8.45
C ASN A 105 3.26 4.14 8.32
N LEU A 106 2.42 3.37 9.00
CA LEU A 106 0.96 3.47 8.95
C LEU A 106 0.41 4.87 9.29
N PRO A 107 0.96 5.63 10.27
CA PRO A 107 0.51 7.02 10.51
C PRO A 107 0.55 7.89 9.26
N HIS A 108 1.63 7.77 8.49
CA HIS A 108 1.85 8.57 7.28
C HIS A 108 0.88 8.14 6.18
N ALA A 109 0.77 6.84 5.93
CA ALA A 109 -0.17 6.28 4.95
C ALA A 109 -1.63 6.66 5.23
N VAL A 110 -2.08 6.50 6.49
CA VAL A 110 -3.45 6.81 6.92
C VAL A 110 -3.79 8.29 6.71
N SER A 111 -2.85 9.19 7.01
CA SER A 111 -3.05 10.63 6.84
C SER A 111 -3.27 11.05 5.38
N ARG A 112 -2.82 10.22 4.44
CA ARG A 112 -2.84 10.47 2.99
C ARG A 112 -4.03 9.86 2.26
N ILE A 113 -4.80 9.00 2.90
CA ILE A 113 -6.04 8.47 2.30
C ILE A 113 -6.95 9.64 1.95
N ASN A 114 -7.42 9.68 0.70
CA ASN A 114 -8.29 10.76 0.25
C ASN A 114 -9.58 10.83 1.09
N ALA A 115 -10.03 12.04 1.41
CA ALA A 115 -11.20 12.22 2.26
C ALA A 115 -12.48 11.75 1.56
N GLY A 116 -13.30 10.97 2.27
CA GLY A 116 -14.59 10.46 1.81
C GLY A 116 -14.51 9.33 0.78
N THR A 117 -13.33 8.74 0.52
CA THR A 117 -13.17 7.66 -0.47
C THR A 117 -13.37 6.27 0.12
N GLN A 118 -13.16 6.09 1.44
CA GLN A 118 -13.23 4.80 2.11
C GLN A 118 -14.40 4.72 3.09
N PRO A 119 -15.02 3.53 3.25
CA PRO A 119 -16.06 3.33 4.26
C PRO A 119 -15.47 3.37 5.67
N LEU A 120 -16.28 3.75 6.66
CA LEU A 120 -15.81 3.83 8.06
C LEU A 120 -15.31 2.49 8.60
N SER A 121 -15.86 1.37 8.13
CA SER A 121 -15.41 0.03 8.50
C SER A 121 -13.95 -0.23 8.13
N PHE A 122 -13.43 0.39 7.07
CA PHE A 122 -12.03 0.23 6.67
C PHE A 122 -11.06 0.63 7.78
N TYR A 123 -11.30 1.77 8.44
CA TYR A 123 -10.45 2.24 9.53
C TYR A 123 -10.62 1.40 10.81
N VAL A 124 -11.82 0.83 11.03
CA VAL A 124 -12.06 -0.12 12.13
C VAL A 124 -11.24 -1.40 11.89
N ASP A 125 -11.21 -1.90 10.66
CA ASP A 125 -10.41 -3.08 10.30
C ASP A 125 -8.91 -2.81 10.50
N LEU A 126 -8.43 -1.62 10.12
CA LEU A 126 -7.03 -1.20 10.37
C LEU A 126 -6.70 -1.17 11.85
N GLU A 127 -7.54 -0.54 12.66
CA GLU A 127 -7.35 -0.44 14.11
C GLU A 127 -7.34 -1.84 14.74
N ASN A 128 -8.31 -2.69 14.40
CA ASN A 128 -8.41 -4.04 14.94
C ASN A 128 -7.17 -4.86 14.59
N LYS A 129 -6.72 -4.85 13.32
CA LYS A 129 -5.52 -5.58 12.92
C LYS A 129 -4.29 -5.08 13.68
N ALA A 130 -4.10 -3.76 13.82
CA ALA A 130 -3.00 -3.20 14.58
C ALA A 130 -3.00 -3.66 16.06
N ILE A 131 -4.15 -3.58 16.72
CA ILE A 131 -4.29 -4.02 18.12
C ILE A 131 -4.04 -5.51 18.26
N GLU A 132 -4.58 -6.32 17.35
CA GLU A 132 -4.48 -7.78 17.39
C GLU A 132 -3.06 -8.26 17.12
N THR A 133 -2.35 -7.66 16.17
CA THR A 133 -0.97 -8.02 15.81
C THR A 133 0.01 -7.61 16.91
N PHE A 134 -0.02 -6.34 17.32
CA PHE A 134 1.01 -5.77 18.19
C PHE A 134 0.66 -5.81 19.69
N LYS A 135 -0.57 -6.24 20.02
CA LYS A 135 -1.08 -6.32 21.41
C LYS A 135 -1.00 -4.99 22.17
N VAL A 136 -1.01 -3.87 21.45
CA VAL A 136 -1.06 -2.50 22.00
C VAL A 136 -2.42 -1.88 21.71
N LYS A 137 -2.95 -1.08 22.65
CA LYS A 137 -4.24 -0.37 22.49
C LYS A 137 -4.09 1.14 22.33
N GLU A 138 -2.91 1.63 22.69
CA GLU A 138 -2.53 3.04 22.67
C GLU A 138 -1.14 3.09 22.05
N SER A 139 -1.05 3.77 20.91
CA SER A 139 0.17 3.99 20.16
C SER A 139 -0.07 5.14 19.19
N TYR A 140 0.99 5.77 18.75
CA TYR A 140 0.88 6.83 17.74
C TYR A 140 0.17 6.36 16.46
N GLY A 141 0.43 5.13 16.00
CA GLY A 141 -0.27 4.54 14.86
C GLY A 141 -1.77 4.37 15.07
N ILE A 142 -2.18 3.83 16.23
CA ILE A 142 -3.60 3.66 16.56
C ILE A 142 -4.29 5.02 16.68
N ASP A 143 -3.65 6.00 17.29
CA ASP A 143 -4.21 7.35 17.45
C ASP A 143 -4.43 8.02 16.09
N CYS A 144 -3.49 7.89 15.15
CA CYS A 144 -3.67 8.40 13.79
C CYS A 144 -4.84 7.74 13.04
N ILE A 145 -5.04 6.41 13.21
CA ILE A 145 -6.19 5.70 12.63
C ILE A 145 -7.50 6.25 13.20
N ARG A 146 -7.60 6.38 14.52
CA ARG A 146 -8.80 6.90 15.21
C ARG A 146 -9.10 8.34 14.82
N GLU A 147 -8.09 9.19 14.77
CA GLU A 147 -8.24 10.57 14.32
C GLU A 147 -8.78 10.66 12.89
N LYS A 148 -8.24 9.84 11.98
CA LYS A 148 -8.71 9.79 10.59
C LYS A 148 -10.15 9.30 10.52
N PHE A 149 -10.50 8.21 11.21
CA PHE A 149 -11.87 7.71 11.31
C PHE A 149 -12.84 8.82 11.77
N ASP A 150 -12.48 9.56 12.81
CA ASP A 150 -13.33 10.63 13.35
C ASP A 150 -13.55 11.78 12.36
N ARG A 151 -12.52 12.15 11.59
CA ARG A 151 -12.64 13.15 10.53
C ARG A 151 -13.58 12.67 9.41
N GLU A 152 -13.43 11.42 8.97
CA GLU A 152 -14.29 10.83 7.94
C GLU A 152 -15.74 10.70 8.40
N ARG A 153 -15.95 10.31 9.66
CA ARG A 153 -17.29 10.19 10.25
C ARG A 153 -18.03 11.54 10.26
N LYS A 154 -17.35 12.62 10.64
CA LYS A 154 -17.91 13.98 10.60
C LYS A 154 -18.26 14.38 9.17
N LEU A 155 -17.36 14.11 8.22
CA LEU A 155 -17.58 14.42 6.80
C LEU A 155 -18.80 13.70 6.22
N GLN A 156 -19.07 12.46 6.62
CA GLN A 156 -20.26 11.70 6.18
C GLN A 156 -21.56 12.26 6.79
N GLN A 157 -21.51 12.73 8.04
CA GLN A 157 -22.66 13.37 8.70
C GLN A 157 -23.02 14.73 8.07
N GLU A 158 -22.03 15.51 7.63
CA GLU A 158 -22.26 16.80 6.96
C GLU A 158 -22.88 16.67 5.58
N LYS A 159 -22.79 15.50 4.95
CA LYS A 159 -23.31 15.20 3.61
C LYS A 159 -24.69 14.51 3.62
N SER A 160 -25.18 14.11 4.79
CA SER A 160 -26.47 13.41 4.98
C SER A 160 -27.58 14.38 5.39
#